data_AF-A0A4D6NB67-F1
#
_entry.id   AF-A0A4D6NB67-F1
#
_cell.length_a   1.000
_cell.length_b   1.000
_cell.length_c   1.000
_cell.angle_alpha   90.00
_cell.angle_beta   90.00
_cell.angle_gamma   90.00
#
_symmetry.space_group_name_H-M   'P 1'
#
loop_
_entity.id
_entity.type
_entity.pdbx_description
1 polymer ?
#
loop_
_entity_poly.entity_id
_entity_poly.type
_entity_poly.pdbx_seq_one_letter_code
_entity_poly.pdbx_strand_id
1 'polypeptide(L)'
;MDANLSPAGLDKEQIFGIAEKEMEYRVELFNKITHSCFNKCVDNRYKESELNMGENSCTDRCVSKYWQVTNLIGQLLGSGKHPM
;
A
#
# COMPACT_ATOMS: atom_id res chain seq x y z
N MET A 1 2.74 3.84 32.37
CA MET A 1 1.30 3.99 32.13
C MET A 1 1.00 3.22 30.87
N ASP A 2 0.97 1.90 31.01
CA ASP A 2 0.82 0.96 29.91
C ASP A 2 -0.66 0.89 29.55
N ALA A 3 -0.99 1.27 28.32
CA ALA A 3 -2.33 1.09 27.79
C ALA A 3 -2.56 -0.41 27.58
N ASN A 4 -3.17 -1.03 28.59
CA ASN A 4 -3.89 -2.29 28.48
C ASN A 4 -4.98 -2.14 27.41
N LEU A 5 -4.64 -2.39 26.15
CA LEU A 5 -5.62 -2.81 25.14
C LEU A 5 -5.91 -4.30 25.38
N SER A 6 -6.62 -4.59 26.47
CA SER A 6 -7.45 -5.80 26.47
C SER A 6 -8.56 -5.57 25.44
N PRO A 7 -8.74 -6.44 24.44
CA PRO A 7 -9.84 -6.29 23.50
C PRO A 7 -11.13 -6.63 24.23
N ALA A 8 -11.75 -5.60 24.80
CA ALA A 8 -13.07 -5.71 25.41
C ALA A 8 -14.09 -5.99 24.28
N GLY A 9 -14.46 -7.26 24.11
CA GLY A 9 -15.69 -7.67 23.44
C GLY A 9 -15.62 -8.01 21.94
N LEU A 10 -14.44 -8.32 21.37
CA LEU A 10 -14.36 -8.91 20.03
C LEU A 10 -14.29 -10.44 20.13
N ASP A 11 -15.22 -11.14 19.49
CA ASP A 11 -15.21 -12.60 19.46
C ASP A 11 -13.94 -13.11 18.76
N LYS A 12 -13.41 -14.27 19.18
CA LYS A 12 -12.15 -14.83 18.66
C LYS A 12 -12.18 -14.94 17.14
N GLU A 13 -13.35 -15.29 16.59
CA GLU A 13 -13.62 -15.37 15.15
C GLU A 13 -13.51 -14.01 14.45
N GLN A 14 -13.95 -12.92 15.08
CA GLN A 14 -13.82 -11.57 14.51
C GLN A 14 -12.35 -11.12 14.47
N ILE A 15 -11.55 -11.48 15.47
CA ILE A 15 -10.12 -11.16 15.51
C ILE A 15 -9.38 -11.84 14.35
N PHE A 16 -9.65 -13.13 14.10
CA PHE A 16 -9.09 -13.83 12.96
C PHE A 16 -9.57 -13.25 11.62
N GLY A 17 -10.86 -12.91 11.49
CA GLY A 17 -11.39 -12.32 10.27
C GLY A 17 -10.82 -10.93 9.94
N ILE A 18 -10.46 -10.12 10.93
CA ILE A 18 -9.75 -8.85 10.71
C ILE A 18 -8.30 -9.12 10.27
N ALA A 19 -7.60 -10.04 10.95
CA ALA A 19 -6.22 -10.38 10.61
C ALA A 19 -6.07 -10.95 9.19
N GLU A 20 -7.03 -11.79 8.76
CA GLU A 20 -7.08 -12.34 7.41
C GLU A 20 -7.24 -11.22 6.35
N LYS A 21 -8.22 -10.33 6.55
CA LYS A 21 -8.44 -9.19 5.64
C LYS A 21 -7.25 -8.24 5.56
N GLU A 22 -6.59 -7.99 6.68
CA GLU A 22 -5.35 -7.20 6.71
C GLU A 22 -4.25 -7.85 5.87
N MET A 23 -4.14 -9.19 5.91
CA MET A 23 -3.16 -9.92 5.11
C MET A 23 -3.51 -9.88 3.62
N GLU A 24 -4.77 -10.11 3.25
CA GLU A 24 -5.26 -10.02 1.87
C GLU A 24 -5.00 -8.63 1.28
N TYR A 25 -5.33 -7.58 2.04
CA TYR A 25 -5.08 -6.20 1.66
C TYR A 25 -3.61 -5.92 1.38
N ARG A 26 -2.70 -6.43 2.23
CA ARG A 26 -1.25 -6.26 2.04
C ARG A 26 -0.75 -6.91 0.75
N VAL A 27 -1.26 -8.10 0.42
CA VAL A 27 -0.93 -8.80 -0.83
C VAL A 27 -1.44 -8.01 -2.03
N GLU A 28 -2.69 -7.56 -2.00
CA GLU A 28 -3.27 -6.76 -3.08
C GLU A 28 -2.51 -5.45 -3.28
N LEU A 29 -2.16 -4.76 -2.20
CA LEU A 29 -1.39 -3.52 -2.21
C LEU A 29 -0.02 -3.74 -2.84
N PHE A 30 0.69 -4.79 -2.44
CA PHE A 30 2.01 -5.13 -2.99
C PHE A 30 1.94 -5.35 -4.51
N ASN A 31 0.95 -6.14 -4.97
CA ASN A 31 0.76 -6.41 -6.39
C ASN A 31 0.46 -5.12 -7.18
N LYS A 32 -0.44 -4.27 -6.66
CA LYS A 32 -0.81 -3.00 -7.30
C LYS A 32 0.37 -2.02 -7.38
N ILE A 33 1.14 -1.87 -6.29
CA ILE A 33 2.33 -1.00 -6.27
C ILE A 33 3.36 -1.49 -7.28
N THR A 34 3.65 -2.80 -7.27
CA THR A 34 4.64 -3.42 -8.16
C THR A 34 4.28 -3.17 -9.62
N HIS A 35 3.05 -3.51 -10.03
CA HIS A 35 2.60 -3.28 -11.40
C HIS A 35 2.58 -1.79 -11.78
N SER A 36 2.09 -0.92 -10.90
CA SER A 36 2.02 0.53 -11.16
C SER A 36 3.42 1.12 -11.35
N CYS A 37 4.37 0.80 -10.47
CA CYS A 37 5.72 1.36 -10.55
C CYS A 37 6.52 0.76 -11.70
N PHE A 38 6.38 -0.54 -11.98
CA PHE A 38 6.99 -1.13 -13.17
C PHE A 38 6.53 -0.42 -14.45
N ASN A 39 5.22 -0.25 -14.64
CA ASN A 39 4.66 0.42 -15.81
C ASN A 39 5.03 1.91 -15.94
N LYS A 40 5.33 2.57 -14.81
CA LYS A 40 5.70 4.00 -14.80
C LYS A 40 7.19 4.23 -14.99
N CYS A 41 8.03 3.30 -14.54
CA CYS A 41 9.45 3.53 -14.39
C CYS A 41 10.32 2.70 -15.34
N VAL A 42 9.85 1.55 -15.83
CA VAL A 42 10.63 0.66 -16.72
C VAL A 42 10.18 0.86 -18.16
N ASP A 43 11.14 1.07 -19.07
CA ASP A 43 10.85 1.26 -20.50
C ASP A 43 10.49 -0.08 -21.17
N ASN A 44 9.38 -0.10 -21.93
CA ASN A 44 8.91 -1.28 -22.68
C ASN A 44 9.87 -1.75 -23.78
N ARG A 45 10.89 -0.96 -24.12
CA ARG A 45 11.93 -1.35 -25.08
C ARG A 45 12.97 -2.31 -24.48
N TYR A 46 13.01 -2.46 -23.15
CA TYR A 46 13.87 -3.42 -22.43
C TYR A 46 15.28 -3.56 -23.01
N LYS A 47 16.04 -2.47 -23.01
CA LYS A 47 17.37 -2.42 -23.63
C LYS A 47 18.38 -3.34 -22.93
N GLU A 48 18.23 -3.50 -21.61
CA GLU A 48 19.09 -4.27 -20.73
C GLU A 48 18.20 -5.04 -19.73
N SER A 49 18.71 -6.14 -19.17
CA SER A 49 17.98 -6.96 -18.20
C SER A 49 17.98 -6.38 -16.78
N GLU A 50 18.92 -5.47 -16.49
CA GLU A 50 19.04 -4.84 -15.18
C GLU A 50 18.44 -3.44 -15.20
N LEU A 51 17.92 -3.02 -14.05
CA LEU A 51 17.43 -1.66 -13.88
C LEU A 51 18.59 -0.68 -13.87
N ASN A 52 18.54 0.29 -14.77
CA ASN A 52 19.51 1.37 -14.76
C ASN A 52 19.28 2.31 -13.55
N MET A 53 20.25 3.18 -13.27
CA MET A 53 20.17 4.11 -12.12
C MET A 53 18.93 5.03 -12.17
N GLY A 54 18.46 5.38 -13.37
CA GLY A 54 17.25 6.18 -13.56
C GLY A 54 15.98 5.38 -13.21
N GLU A 55 15.90 4.13 -13.63
CA GLU A 55 14.78 3.22 -13.33
C GLU A 55 14.72 2.87 -11.84
N ASN A 56 15.86 2.61 -11.20
CA ASN A 56 15.95 2.39 -9.75
C ASN A 56 15.47 3.63 -8.99
N SER A 57 16.02 4.81 -9.28
CA SER A 57 15.61 6.05 -8.63
C SER A 57 14.15 6.43 -8.92
N CYS A 58 13.63 6.11 -10.11
CA CYS A 58 12.22 6.26 -10.41
C CYS A 58 11.35 5.35 -9.53
N THR A 59 11.73 4.07 -9.40
CA THR A 59 10.99 3.07 -8.64
C THR A 59 10.86 3.48 -7.17
N ASP A 60 11.95 3.91 -6.52
CA ASP A 60 11.92 4.40 -5.14
C ASP A 60 10.95 5.58 -4.96
N ARG A 61 11.03 6.56 -5.88
CA ARG A 61 10.13 7.73 -5.88
C ARG A 61 8.68 7.34 -6.16
N CYS A 62 8.46 6.35 -7.01
CA CYS A 62 7.12 5.86 -7.33
C CYS A 62 6.46 5.23 -6.11
N VAL A 63 7.16 4.31 -5.43
CA VAL A 63 6.65 3.65 -4.22
C VAL A 63 6.35 4.68 -3.13
N SER A 64 7.26 5.64 -2.91
CA SER A 64 7.06 6.73 -1.96
C SER A 64 5.79 7.55 -2.25
N LYS A 65 5.60 7.95 -3.51
CA LYS A 65 4.40 8.68 -3.95
C LYS A 65 3.13 7.84 -3.83
N TYR A 66 3.19 6.55 -4.16
CA TYR A 66 2.04 5.65 -4.07
C TYR A 66 1.53 5.58 -2.62
N TRP A 67 2.43 5.43 -1.65
CA TRP A 67 2.06 5.43 -0.23
C TRP A 67 1.47 6.76 0.22
N GLN A 68 2.07 7.89 -0.18
CA GLN A 68 1.52 9.22 0.13
C GLN A 68 0.09 9.38 -0.37
N VAL A 69 -0.17 9.00 -1.62
CA VAL A 69 -1.51 9.04 -2.23
C VAL A 69 -2.48 8.07 -1.55
N THR A 70 -2.02 6.85 -1.24
CA THR A 70 -2.84 5.84 -0.56
C THR A 70 -3.29 6.33 0.82
N ASN A 71 -2.38 6.95 1.59
CA ASN A 71 -2.69 7.55 2.89
C ASN A 71 -3.66 8.72 2.75
N LEU A 72 -3.44 9.62 1.78
CA LEU A 72 -4.35 10.75 1.53
C LEU A 72 -5.76 10.28 1.17
N ILE A 73 -5.88 9.31 0.25
CA ILE A 73 -7.18 8.74 -0.12
C ILE A 73 -7.83 8.07 1.08
N GLY A 74 -7.06 7.30 1.88
CA GLY A 74 -7.56 6.69 3.11
C GLY A 74 -8.11 7.71 4.10
N GLN A 75 -7.45 8.86 4.25
CA GLN A 75 -7.95 9.97 5.08
C GLN A 75 -9.24 10.58 4.51
N LEU A 76 -9.32 10.79 3.20
CA LEU A 76 -10.52 11.36 2.55
C LEU A 76 -11.73 10.43 2.69
N LEU A 77 -11.54 9.13 2.44
CA LEU A 77 -12.59 8.11 2.59
C LEU A 77 -12.99 7.92 4.06
N GLY A 78 -12.03 7.93 4.98
CA GLY A 78 -12.26 7.74 6.42
C GLY A 78 -12.87 8.97 7.11
N SER A 79 -12.62 10.18 6.62
CA SER A 79 -13.11 11.43 7.21
C SER A 79 -14.50 11.86 6.73
N GLY A 80 -15.13 11.11 5.82
CA GLY A 80 -16.47 11.40 5.30
C GLY A 80 -16.60 12.73 4.54
N LYS A 81 -15.49 13.44 4.28
CA LYS A 81 -15.47 14.65 3.44
C LYS A 81 -15.15 14.25 2.02
N HIS A 82 -16.21 14.09 1.23
CA HIS A 82 -16.13 14.06 -0.23
C HIS A 82 -15.32 15.29 -0.70
N PRO A 83 -14.22 15.11 -1.46
CA PRO A 83 -13.56 16.23 -2.11
C PRO A 83 -14.52 16.75 -3.18
N MET A 84 -15.04 17.96 -2.99
CA MET A 84 -15.65 18.76 -4.06
C MET A 84 -14.53 19.30 -4.96
#